data_AF-B3JNP4-F1
#
_entry.id   AF-B3JNP4-F1
#
_cell.length_a   1.000
_cell.length_b   1.000
_cell.length_c   1.000
_cell.angle_alpha   90.00
_cell.angle_beta   90.00
_cell.angle_gamma   90.00
#
_symmetry.space_group_name_H-M   'P 1'
#
loop_
_entity.id
_entity.type
_entity.pdbx_description
1 polymer ?
#
loop_
_entity_poly.entity_id
_entity_poly.type
_entity_poly.pdbx_seq_one_letter_code
_entity_poly.pdbx_strand_id
1 'polypeptide(L)'
;MGKAPTKVLKYLLQQNIGTLNEQRINIILKEVKKKYRLKIKNFSCHSLRKTFGRQVYNMNSENSELALVKLMELFNHSSVAITKRYLGLRQEEILQTYESLSF
;
A
#
# COMPACT_ATOMS: atom_id res chain seq x y z
N MET A 1 14.88 -16.94 -0.38
CA MET A 1 14.22 -16.20 0.72
C MET A 1 15.02 -14.95 1.05
N GLY A 2 14.67 -13.81 0.46
CA GLY A 2 15.35 -12.53 0.72
C GLY A 2 15.00 -12.02 2.11
N LYS A 3 16.01 -11.87 2.98
CA LYS A 3 15.82 -11.26 4.31
C LYS A 3 15.30 -9.82 4.10
N ALA A 4 14.10 -9.54 4.61
CA ALA A 4 13.58 -8.18 4.73
C ALA A 4 14.66 -7.28 5.37
N PRO A 5 14.77 -5.99 5.02
CA PRO A 5 15.87 -5.12 5.44
C PRO A 5 15.76 -4.82 6.94
N THR A 6 16.20 -5.76 7.77
CA THR A 6 16.02 -5.76 9.22
C THR A 6 16.77 -4.61 9.87
N LYS A 7 17.87 -4.13 9.24
CA LYS A 7 18.71 -3.05 9.77
C LYS A 7 18.02 -1.70 9.77
N VAL A 8 17.26 -1.36 8.74
CA VAL A 8 16.53 -0.07 8.66
C VAL A 8 15.39 -0.05 9.68
N LEU A 9 14.65 -1.16 9.77
CA LEU A 9 13.58 -1.30 10.74
C LEU A 9 14.10 -1.22 12.19
N LYS A 10 15.26 -1.86 12.46
CA LYS A 10 15.92 -1.80 13.76
C LYS A 10 16.40 -0.38 14.10
N TYR A 11 16.98 0.34 13.13
CA TYR A 11 17.38 1.74 13.32
C TYR A 11 16.20 2.67 13.67
N LEU A 12 15.04 2.45 13.05
CA LEU A 12 13.82 3.22 13.33
C LEU A 12 13.22 2.89 14.71
N LEU A 13 13.39 1.66 15.19
CA LEU A 13 12.88 1.19 16.49
C LEU A 13 13.85 1.46 17.66
N GLN A 14 15.14 1.66 17.38
CA GLN A 14 16.21 1.74 18.38
C GLN A 14 16.55 3.18 18.81
N GLN A 15 16.05 4.18 18.10
CA GLN A 15 15.97 5.54 18.62
C GLN A 15 14.89 5.54 19.72
N ASN A 16 15.14 6.18 20.87
CA ASN A 16 14.16 6.41 21.95
C ASN A 16 12.99 7.29 21.48
N ILE A 17 12.27 6.85 20.46
CA ILE A 17 11.01 7.43 20.03
C ILE A 17 10.00 6.76 20.93
N GLY A 18 9.61 7.45 22.01
CA GLY A 18 8.42 7.06 22.77
C GLY A 18 7.29 6.70 21.81
N THR A 19 6.46 5.72 22.18
CA THR A 19 5.34 5.16 21.39
C THR A 19 5.09 5.88 20.05
N LEU A 20 5.67 5.33 18.97
CA LEU A 20 5.49 5.84 17.61
C LEU A 20 4.01 5.76 17.22
N ASN A 21 3.30 6.86 17.45
CA ASN A 21 1.92 6.97 17.03
C ASN A 21 1.84 7.28 15.52
N GLU A 22 0.72 6.91 14.90
CA GLU A 22 0.51 7.11 13.47
C GLU A 22 0.65 8.59 13.07
N GLN A 23 0.24 9.50 13.95
CA GLN A 23 0.33 10.94 13.74
C GLN A 23 1.78 11.40 13.56
N ARG A 24 2.70 10.92 14.40
CA ARG A 24 4.13 11.26 14.35
C ARG A 24 4.75 10.75 13.07
N ILE A 25 4.41 9.53 12.66
CA ILE A 25 4.88 8.97 11.38
C ILE A 25 4.34 9.81 10.23
N ASN A 26 3.05 10.17 10.24
CA ASN A 26 2.45 11.01 9.19
C ASN A 26 3.08 12.42 9.14
N ILE A 27 3.52 12.99 10.26
CA ILE A 27 4.32 14.23 10.28
C ILE A 27 5.66 14.02 9.59
N ILE A 28 6.41 12.98 9.96
CA ILE A 28 7.70 12.65 9.33
C ILE A 28 7.54 12.45 7.82
N LEU A 29 6.49 11.75 7.39
CA LEU A 29 6.20 11.55 5.96
C LEU A 29 5.95 12.88 5.23
N LYS A 30 5.24 13.83 5.85
CA LYS A 30 5.07 15.18 5.25
C LYS A 30 6.39 15.92 5.11
N GLU A 31 7.27 15.83 6.12
CA GLU A 31 8.62 16.42 6.05
C GLU A 31 9.45 15.79 4.93
N VAL A 32 9.41 14.45 4.78
CA VAL A 32 10.05 13.73 3.67
C VAL A 32 9.50 14.20 2.33
N LYS A 33 8.17 14.31 2.18
CA LYS A 33 7.53 14.81 0.96
C LYS A 33 8.06 16.20 0.59
N LYS A 34 8.17 17.12 1.57
CA LYS A 34 8.68 18.48 1.35
C LYS A 34 10.17 18.47 0.99
N LYS A 35 10.99 17.75 1.75
CA LYS A 35 12.45 17.65 1.57
C LYS A 35 12.82 17.14 0.18
N TYR A 36 12.12 16.12 -0.31
CA TYR A 36 12.40 15.51 -1.61
C TYR A 36 11.46 15.99 -2.74
N ARG A 37 10.64 17.01 -2.49
CA ARG A 37 9.70 17.61 -3.47
C ARG A 37 8.83 16.57 -4.18
N LEU A 38 8.35 15.57 -3.43
CA LEU A 38 7.56 14.48 -3.99
C LEU A 38 6.17 14.99 -4.46
N LYS A 39 5.85 14.76 -5.73
CA LYS A 39 4.56 15.12 -6.35
C LYS A 39 3.46 14.12 -6.01
N ILE A 40 3.22 13.88 -4.73
CA ILE A 40 2.21 12.94 -4.23
C ILE A 40 1.16 13.72 -3.45
N LYS A 41 -0.13 13.61 -3.79
CA LYS A 41 -1.20 14.38 -3.13
C LYS A 41 -1.29 14.05 -1.63
N ASN A 42 -1.65 12.80 -1.32
CA ASN A 42 -1.87 12.32 0.05
C ASN A 42 -0.79 11.30 0.43
N PHE A 43 0.29 11.77 1.08
CA PHE A 43 1.39 10.92 1.53
C PHE A 43 1.28 10.65 3.04
N SER A 44 1.03 9.39 3.40
CA SER A 44 0.73 8.91 4.76
C SER A 44 1.03 7.41 4.93
N CYS A 45 0.92 6.89 6.15
CA CYS A 45 0.98 5.45 6.41
C CYS A 45 -0.04 4.66 5.57
N HIS A 46 -1.25 5.19 5.43
CA HIS A 46 -2.27 4.58 4.58
C HIS A 46 -1.89 4.58 3.11
N SER A 47 -1.27 5.64 2.57
CA SER A 47 -0.82 5.63 1.18
C SER A 47 0.29 4.62 0.97
N LEU A 48 1.22 4.49 1.92
CA LEU A 48 2.27 3.48 1.87
C LEU A 48 1.70 2.06 1.89
N ARG A 49 0.69 1.79 2.72
CA ARG A 49 0.00 0.50 2.76
C ARG A 49 -0.71 0.17 1.44
N LYS A 50 -1.36 1.16 0.82
CA LYS A 50 -1.95 1.01 -0.53
C LYS A 50 -0.88 0.72 -1.57
N THR A 51 0.23 1.45 -1.56
CA THR A 51 1.36 1.22 -2.49
C THR A 51 1.92 -0.18 -2.33
N PHE A 52 2.14 -0.65 -1.11
CA PHE A 52 2.57 -2.01 -0.84
C PHE A 52 1.61 -3.04 -1.44
N GLY A 53 0.31 -2.94 -1.13
CA GLY A 53 -0.67 -3.90 -1.64
C GLY A 53 -0.77 -3.87 -3.16
N ARG A 54 -0.68 -2.69 -3.78
CA ARG A 54 -0.74 -2.55 -5.23
C ARG A 54 0.49 -3.17 -5.91
N GLN A 55 1.68 -2.98 -5.35
CA GLN A 55 2.90 -3.60 -5.85
C GLN A 55 2.83 -5.13 -5.76
N VAL A 56 2.37 -5.68 -4.62
CA VAL A 56 2.19 -7.14 -4.47
C VAL A 56 1.20 -7.68 -5.51
N TYR A 57 0.07 -7.01 -5.71
CA TYR A 57 -0.91 -7.42 -6.73
C TYR A 57 -0.29 -7.42 -8.14
N ASN A 58 0.38 -6.32 -8.53
CA ASN A 58 0.97 -6.19 -9.86
C ASN A 58 2.11 -7.19 -10.13
N MET A 59 2.91 -7.54 -9.10
CA MET A 59 3.99 -8.53 -9.23
C MET A 59 3.51 -9.97 -9.36
N ASN A 60 2.25 -10.24 -8.99
CA ASN A 60 1.65 -11.58 -9.03
C ASN A 60 0.55 -11.63 -10.09
N SER A 61 0.78 -11.08 -11.29
CA SER A 61 -0.23 -10.97 -12.35
C SER A 61 -0.89 -12.32 -12.72
N GLU A 62 -0.10 -13.40 -12.78
CA GLU A 62 -0.62 -14.74 -13.07
C GLU A 62 -1.44 -15.36 -11.92
N ASN A 63 -1.22 -14.91 -10.68
CA ASN A 63 -1.88 -15.42 -9.47
C ASN A 63 -2.53 -14.29 -8.67
N SER A 64 -3.16 -13.36 -9.38
CA SER A 64 -3.64 -12.08 -8.85
C SER A 64 -4.74 -12.26 -7.80
N GLU A 65 -5.63 -13.24 -7.98
CA GLU A 65 -6.69 -13.57 -7.00
C GLU A 65 -6.11 -14.16 -5.70
N LEU A 66 -5.12 -15.05 -5.78
CA LEU A 66 -4.43 -15.56 -4.59
C LEU A 66 -3.68 -14.44 -3.85
N ALA A 67 -3.08 -13.50 -4.59
CA ALA A 67 -2.45 -12.33 -4.00
C ALA A 67 -3.48 -11.45 -3.27
N LEU A 68 -4.68 -11.28 -3.82
CA LEU A 68 -5.75 -10.52 -3.17
C LEU A 68 -6.26 -11.16 -1.87
N VAL A 69 -6.35 -12.48 -1.81
CA VAL A 69 -6.72 -13.20 -0.57
C VAL A 69 -5.65 -12.97 0.51
N LYS A 70 -4.36 -13.11 0.17
CA LYS A 70 -3.26 -12.83 1.10
C LYS A 70 -3.26 -11.38 1.57
N LEU A 71 -3.51 -10.43 0.66
CA LEU A 71 -3.59 -9.02 1.00
C LEU A 71 -4.81 -8.70 1.87
N MET A 72 -5.93 -9.39 1.69
CA MET A 72 -7.11 -9.27 2.55
C MET A 72 -6.78 -9.67 3.99
N GLU A 73 -6.16 -10.83 4.19
CA GLU A 73 -5.73 -11.30 5.51
C GLU A 73 -4.72 -10.35 6.14
N LEU A 74 -3.68 -9.98 5.38
CA LEU A 74 -2.65 -9.05 5.85
C LEU A 74 -3.23 -7.67 6.19
N PHE A 75 -4.26 -7.25 5.44
CA PHE A 75 -4.91 -5.98 5.71
C PHE A 75 -6.01 -6.05 6.76
N ASN A 76 -6.32 -7.25 7.26
CA ASN A 76 -7.42 -7.52 8.18
C ASN A 76 -8.75 -6.95 7.66
N HIS A 77 -9.00 -7.12 6.36
CA HIS A 77 -10.27 -6.77 5.73
C HIS A 77 -11.22 -7.97 5.80
N SER A 78 -12.52 -7.72 5.99
CA SER A 78 -13.51 -8.79 6.09
C SER A 78 -13.90 -9.44 4.75
N SER A 79 -13.43 -8.89 3.62
CA SER A 79 -13.66 -9.48 2.30
C SER A 79 -12.65 -8.99 1.25
N VAL A 80 -12.47 -9.78 0.19
CA VAL A 80 -11.63 -9.44 -0.97
C VAL A 80 -12.14 -8.17 -1.66
N ALA A 81 -13.46 -7.96 -1.69
CA ALA A 81 -14.08 -6.77 -2.28
C ALA A 81 -13.61 -5.47 -1.61
N ILE A 82 -13.41 -5.47 -0.28
CA ILE A 82 -12.86 -4.32 0.45
C ILE A 82 -11.41 -4.08 0.01
N THR A 83 -10.61 -5.13 -0.16
CA THR A 83 -9.23 -5.02 -0.67
C THR A 83 -9.18 -4.48 -2.09
N LYS A 84 -10.04 -4.98 -3.01
CA LYS A 84 -10.15 -4.45 -4.38
C LYS A 84 -10.49 -2.96 -4.39
N ARG A 85 -11.46 -2.53 -3.57
CA ARG A 85 -11.81 -1.10 -3.43
C ARG A 85 -10.66 -0.29 -2.83
N TYR A 86 -9.99 -0.82 -1.80
CA TYR A 86 -8.87 -0.18 -1.11
C TYR A 86 -7.70 0.10 -2.06
N LEU A 87 -7.43 -0.83 -2.98
CA LEU A 87 -6.37 -0.76 -3.99
C LEU A 87 -6.77 -0.04 -5.30
N GLY A 88 -8.03 0.37 -5.43
CA GLY A 88 -8.55 1.04 -6.62
C GLY A 88 -8.90 0.13 -7.80
N LEU A 89 -8.74 -1.19 -7.65
CA LEU A 89 -8.93 -2.17 -8.72
C LEU A 89 -10.38 -2.22 -9.21
N ARG A 90 -11.34 -2.08 -8.30
CA ARG A 90 -12.77 -2.09 -8.67
C ARG A 90 -13.12 -1.02 -9.71
N GLN A 91 -12.51 0.16 -9.61
CA GLN A 91 -12.79 1.23 -10.55
C GLN A 91 -12.19 0.95 -11.92
N GLU A 92 -11.00 0.34 -11.95
CA GLU A 92 -10.32 -0.08 -13.17
C GLU A 92 -11.07 -1.22 -13.87
N GLU A 93 -11.51 -2.24 -13.13
CA GLU A 93 -12.33 -3.35 -13.66
C GLU A 93 -13.62 -2.83 -14.35
N ILE A 94 -14.30 -1.86 -13.72
CA ILE A 94 -15.49 -1.22 -14.28
C ILE A 94 -15.15 -0.46 -15.58
N LEU A 95 -14.07 0.32 -15.59
CA LEU A 95 -13.66 1.08 -16.77
C LEU A 95 -13.27 0.15 -17.94
N GLN A 96 -12.51 -0.90 -17.65
CA GLN A 96 -12.13 -1.92 -18.64
C GLN A 96 -13.35 -2.64 -19.24
N THR A 97 -14.41 -2.83 -18.46
CA THR A 97 -15.66 -3.41 -18.97
C THR A 97 -16.29 -2.51 -20.03
N TYR A 98 -16.31 -1.19 -19.82
CA TYR A 98 -16.79 -0.26 -20.85
C TYR A 98 -15.89 -0.23 -22.09
N GLU A 99 -14.57 -0.31 -21.92
CA GLU A 99 -13.63 -0.37 -23.06
C GLU A 99 -13.75 -1.67 -23.86
N SER A 100 -14.19 -2.77 -23.23
CA SER A 100 -14.42 -4.05 -23.92
C SER A 100 -15.59 -4.01 -24.90
N LEU A 101 -16.47 -3.01 -24.79
CA LEU A 101 -17.55 -2.74 -25.74
C LEU A 101 -17.05 -1.78 -26.84
N SER A 102 -16.07 -2.18 -27.64
CA SER A 102 -15.73 -1.50 -28.90
C SER A 102 -16.42 -2.21 -30.08
N PHE A 103 -17.31 -1.51 -30.78
CA PHE A 103 -17.82 -1.91 -32.10
C PHE A 103 -17.01 -1.21 -33.19
#